data_AF-A0A956A422-F1
#
_entry.id   AF-A0A956A422-F1
#
_cell.length_a   1.000
_cell.length_b   1.000
_cell.length_c   1.000
_cell.angle_alpha   90.00
_cell.angle_beta   90.00
_cell.angle_gamma   90.00
#
_symmetry.space_group_name_H-M   'P 1'
#
loop_
_entity.id
_entity.type
_entity.pdbx_description
1 polymer ?
#
loop_
_entity_poly.entity_id
_entity_poly.type
_entity_poly.pdbx_seq_one_letter_code
_entity_poly.pdbx_strand_id
1 'polypeptide(L)'
;FSAGLAGWTQGANHPTGPTRVTTGGPLGAGDAYLRVSADGSSGPGGRLTVFHETAPWIGDWSTSGVAEIAVDLKNEGATALTIRLELESGAVRMQTESRDVPVGGGWATYRFLVVAPRLLGTGDGAAVLANVTKLRIQHNPSGTNQQPPTVVAQLGVDNVRAVADTCGNGWAGAGEACDGADLKGATCVTQGLSPGDLACATDCLDLDDSGCAVCDDGTCSDGEDANNCPEDCEVCGDGIMSGLEACDGSDFGGATCATEGAFDGGALTCLDLCGTVSTEACTTCGDGTCEAGETLGSCPADCAECGDGICTSPVETVGSCAMDCAIYCGDGVANGGEGCDWGTVGAISDLFVRSDELLGLSGVAESADGFLYLADPARGGVHRADADSGAWLDFFVDTIGNGVVDVAIGPDGALYVVTRDSNKVEIYDRALGTFAGSLPLGGGVTRPEAIAFRASPARVYIVTDRS
;
A
#
# COMPACT_ATOMS: atom_id res chain seq x y z
N PHE A 1 6.74 -26.21 30.55
CA PHE A 1 7.97 -26.61 31.33
C PHE A 1 7.73 -27.69 32.42
N SER A 2 7.54 -28.96 32.04
CA SER A 2 7.00 -30.01 32.93
C SER A 2 7.94 -30.52 34.04
N ALA A 3 9.25 -30.68 33.81
CA ALA A 3 10.16 -31.34 34.76
C ALA A 3 11.36 -30.48 35.24
N GLY A 4 11.43 -29.21 34.85
CA GLY A 4 12.55 -28.32 35.19
C GLY A 4 12.59 -27.10 34.27
N LEU A 5 13.75 -26.43 34.20
CA LEU A 5 14.00 -25.29 33.30
C LEU A 5 14.29 -25.72 31.86
N ALA A 6 14.32 -27.03 31.58
CA ALA A 6 14.55 -27.59 30.24
C ALA A 6 15.78 -27.01 29.52
N GLY A 7 16.89 -26.80 30.25
CA GLY A 7 18.15 -26.28 29.70
C GLY A 7 18.20 -24.77 29.47
N TRP A 8 17.12 -24.03 29.74
CA TRP A 8 17.11 -22.56 29.65
C TRP A 8 17.88 -21.94 30.82
N THR A 9 18.79 -21.03 30.51
CA THR A 9 19.71 -20.42 31.47
C THR A 9 19.86 -18.92 31.25
N GLN A 10 20.48 -18.25 32.22
CA GLN A 10 20.87 -16.85 32.14
C GLN A 10 22.38 -16.72 32.37
N GLY A 11 22.91 -15.51 32.15
CA GLY A 11 24.33 -15.23 32.34
C GLY A 11 24.83 -15.57 33.75
N ALA A 12 26.11 -15.88 33.85
CA ALA A 12 26.76 -16.18 35.12
C ALA A 12 26.57 -15.05 36.15
N ASN A 13 26.49 -15.40 37.44
CA ASN A 13 26.30 -14.49 38.57
C ASN A 13 24.97 -13.72 38.59
N HIS A 14 23.95 -14.16 37.84
CA HIS A 14 22.61 -13.59 37.92
C HIS A 14 22.03 -13.78 39.35
N PRO A 15 21.61 -12.71 40.06
CA PRO A 15 21.16 -12.78 41.45
C PRO A 15 19.87 -13.61 41.60
N THR A 16 19.01 -13.58 40.59
CA THR A 16 17.72 -14.28 40.54
C THR A 16 17.56 -15.01 39.20
N GLY A 17 18.32 -16.10 39.01
CA GLY A 17 18.28 -16.88 37.77
C GLY A 17 16.86 -17.31 37.33
N PRO A 18 16.70 -17.89 36.14
CA PRO A 18 15.37 -18.24 35.64
C PRO A 18 14.71 -19.26 36.57
N THR A 19 13.42 -19.07 36.84
CA THR A 19 12.69 -19.88 37.82
C THR A 19 11.58 -20.67 37.16
N ARG A 20 11.32 -21.88 37.64
CA ARG A 20 10.17 -22.67 37.22
C ARG A 20 8.97 -22.32 38.10
N VAL A 21 7.93 -21.76 37.52
CA VAL A 21 6.63 -21.57 38.18
C VAL A 21 5.78 -22.81 37.91
N THR A 22 5.25 -23.43 38.96
CA THR A 22 4.65 -24.78 38.88
C THR A 22 3.22 -24.81 38.34
N THR A 23 2.59 -23.66 38.12
CA THR A 23 1.19 -23.52 37.72
C THR A 23 0.96 -22.15 37.10
N GLY A 24 -0.13 -21.98 36.33
CA GLY A 24 -0.51 -20.69 35.78
C GLY A 24 0.11 -20.39 34.42
N GLY A 25 0.65 -21.40 33.75
CA GLY A 25 1.02 -21.37 32.33
C GLY A 25 -0.19 -21.18 31.40
N PRO A 26 0.00 -21.21 30.09
CA PRO A 26 -1.06 -20.99 29.09
C PRO A 26 -2.30 -21.89 29.27
N LEU A 27 -2.13 -23.13 29.72
CA LEU A 27 -3.24 -24.07 30.00
C LEU A 27 -3.82 -23.91 31.42
N GLY A 28 -3.35 -22.94 32.19
CA GLY A 28 -3.87 -22.60 33.51
C GLY A 28 -3.31 -23.46 34.64
N ALA A 29 -4.19 -24.00 35.47
CA ALA A 29 -3.79 -24.70 36.70
C ALA A 29 -3.03 -26.00 36.38
N GLY A 30 -1.88 -26.20 37.04
CA GLY A 30 -1.01 -27.36 36.81
C GLY A 30 -0.11 -27.26 35.58
N ASP A 31 -0.23 -26.19 34.78
CA ASP A 31 0.67 -25.90 33.68
C ASP A 31 1.84 -25.05 34.16
N ALA A 32 3.05 -25.61 34.08
CA ALA A 32 4.24 -25.01 34.63
C ALA A 32 5.04 -24.29 33.54
N TYR A 33 5.44 -23.05 33.81
CA TYR A 33 6.16 -22.19 32.87
C TYR A 33 7.49 -21.68 33.42
N LEU A 34 8.29 -21.08 32.55
CA LEU A 34 9.55 -20.44 32.89
C LEU A 34 9.33 -18.96 33.17
N ARG A 35 9.73 -18.48 34.35
CA ARG A 35 9.77 -17.05 34.66
C ARG A 35 11.20 -16.53 34.56
N VAL A 36 11.37 -15.54 33.71
CA VAL A 36 12.59 -14.77 33.50
C VAL A 36 12.42 -13.42 34.20
N SER A 37 13.40 -13.01 35.00
CA SER A 37 13.34 -11.74 35.73
C SER A 37 14.55 -10.88 35.41
N ALA A 38 14.35 -9.56 35.45
CA ALA A 38 15.41 -8.56 35.42
C ALA A 38 15.10 -7.47 36.44
N ASP A 39 16.12 -7.02 37.16
CA ASP A 39 16.00 -6.06 38.28
C ASP A 39 16.36 -4.62 37.89
N GLY A 40 16.71 -4.38 36.63
CA GLY A 40 17.10 -3.07 36.11
C GLY A 40 18.45 -2.54 36.59
N SER A 41 19.20 -3.31 37.40
CA SER A 41 20.54 -2.92 37.86
C SER A 41 21.54 -2.83 36.71
N SER A 42 22.71 -2.21 36.94
CA SER A 42 23.80 -2.22 35.94
C SER A 42 24.61 -3.52 35.94
N GLY A 43 24.35 -4.42 36.89
CA GLY A 43 25.08 -5.68 37.10
C GLY A 43 24.45 -6.88 36.39
N PRO A 44 24.97 -8.09 36.65
CA PRO A 44 24.32 -9.33 36.25
C PRO A 44 22.86 -9.34 36.75
N GLY A 45 21.91 -9.59 35.87
CA GLY A 45 20.47 -9.57 36.16
C GLY A 45 19.74 -8.26 35.95
N GLY A 46 20.45 -7.21 35.55
CA GLY A 46 19.84 -5.96 35.14
C GLY A 46 19.01 -6.00 33.85
N ARG A 47 19.20 -7.02 33.02
CA ARG A 47 18.71 -7.08 31.64
C ARG A 47 17.87 -8.34 31.45
N LEU A 48 16.72 -8.22 30.78
CA LEU A 48 15.84 -9.36 30.55
C LEU A 48 16.34 -10.19 29.37
N THR A 49 16.98 -11.30 29.69
CA THR A 49 17.50 -12.26 28.71
C THR A 49 17.38 -13.67 29.28
N VAL A 50 17.15 -14.66 28.41
CA VAL A 50 17.28 -16.09 28.71
C VAL A 50 17.73 -16.80 27.44
N PHE A 51 18.55 -17.84 27.56
CA PHE A 51 19.10 -18.53 26.39
C PHE A 51 19.25 -20.04 26.59
N HIS A 52 19.43 -20.73 25.47
CA HIS A 52 19.65 -22.16 25.38
C HIS A 52 20.85 -22.46 24.46
N GLU A 53 21.71 -23.39 24.85
CA GLU A 53 22.98 -23.72 24.16
C GLU A 53 23.14 -25.23 23.89
N THR A 54 22.07 -26.02 24.04
CA THR A 54 22.09 -27.47 23.78
C THR A 54 20.89 -27.90 22.92
N ALA A 55 20.92 -29.14 22.43
CA ALA A 55 19.81 -29.70 21.65
C ALA A 55 18.51 -29.71 22.49
N PRO A 56 17.33 -29.49 21.88
CA PRO A 56 17.06 -29.41 20.44
C PRO A 56 17.23 -28.01 19.82
N TRP A 57 17.63 -26.99 20.59
CA TRP A 57 17.61 -25.58 20.16
C TRP A 57 18.89 -25.11 19.45
N ILE A 58 19.80 -26.02 19.15
CA ILE A 58 21.06 -25.77 18.43
C ILE A 58 21.22 -26.78 17.30
N GLY A 59 22.04 -26.47 16.32
CA GLY A 59 22.31 -27.31 15.15
C GLY A 59 21.88 -26.63 13.85
N ASP A 60 21.72 -27.43 12.80
CA ASP A 60 21.34 -26.97 11.46
C ASP A 60 19.82 -26.82 11.36
N TRP A 61 19.35 -25.58 11.48
CA TRP A 61 17.94 -25.23 11.37
C TRP A 61 17.47 -25.22 9.91
N SER A 62 18.36 -24.90 8.98
CA SER A 62 18.08 -24.90 7.54
C SER A 62 17.71 -26.31 7.05
N THR A 63 18.52 -27.32 7.38
CA THR A 63 18.24 -28.72 7.02
C THR A 63 17.08 -29.31 7.83
N SER A 64 16.84 -28.80 9.05
CA SER A 64 15.70 -29.20 9.87
C SER A 64 14.38 -28.54 9.45
N GLY A 65 14.42 -27.63 8.47
CA GLY A 65 13.25 -26.93 7.94
C GLY A 65 12.62 -25.94 8.91
N VAL A 66 13.36 -25.45 9.92
CA VAL A 66 12.82 -24.52 10.92
C VAL A 66 12.76 -23.11 10.32
N ALA A 67 11.55 -22.61 10.09
CA ALA A 67 11.31 -21.28 9.53
C ALA A 67 10.78 -20.30 10.57
N GLU A 68 10.18 -20.79 11.65
CA GLU A 68 9.59 -19.95 12.69
C GLU A 68 9.82 -20.55 14.09
N ILE A 69 9.98 -19.67 15.09
CA ILE A 69 9.84 -20.04 16.50
C ILE A 69 8.55 -19.44 17.05
N ALA A 70 7.65 -20.32 17.47
CA ALA A 70 6.44 -19.96 18.20
C ALA A 70 6.67 -20.12 19.71
N VAL A 71 6.23 -19.15 20.49
CA VAL A 71 6.40 -19.15 21.95
C VAL A 71 5.22 -18.45 22.63
N ASP A 72 4.73 -19.03 23.71
CA ASP A 72 3.75 -18.37 24.55
C ASP A 72 4.46 -17.45 25.53
N LEU A 73 4.11 -16.16 25.50
CA LEU A 73 4.69 -15.14 26.36
C LEU A 73 3.58 -14.48 27.18
N LYS A 74 3.97 -14.07 28.39
CA LYS A 74 3.14 -13.24 29.27
C LYS A 74 4.01 -12.24 29.99
N ASN A 75 3.70 -10.96 29.85
CA ASN A 75 4.33 -9.92 30.65
C ASN A 75 3.71 -9.92 32.05
N GLU A 76 4.51 -10.27 33.05
CA GLU A 76 4.12 -10.30 34.46
C GLU A 76 4.59 -9.05 35.22
N GLY A 77 5.34 -8.17 34.54
CA GLY A 77 5.88 -6.93 35.10
C GLY A 77 5.02 -5.71 34.81
N ALA A 78 5.54 -4.54 35.17
CA ALA A 78 4.91 -3.23 34.96
C ALA A 78 5.45 -2.46 33.75
N THR A 79 6.44 -3.02 33.04
CA THR A 79 7.11 -2.38 31.90
C THR A 79 6.76 -3.13 30.63
N ALA A 80 6.33 -2.44 29.57
CA ALA A 80 6.11 -3.05 28.27
C ALA A 80 7.43 -3.60 27.70
N LEU A 81 7.38 -4.75 27.03
CA LEU A 81 8.57 -5.44 26.57
C LEU A 81 8.58 -5.61 25.06
N THR A 82 9.61 -5.10 24.41
CA THR A 82 9.92 -5.43 23.02
C THR A 82 10.83 -6.66 22.97
N ILE A 83 10.29 -7.81 22.61
CA ILE A 83 10.99 -9.11 22.60
C ILE A 83 11.54 -9.41 21.20
N ARG A 84 12.76 -9.94 21.15
CA ARG A 84 13.41 -10.48 19.96
C ARG A 84 14.03 -11.84 20.27
N LEU A 85 14.17 -12.68 19.26
CA LEU A 85 15.06 -13.82 19.31
C LEU A 85 16.42 -13.42 18.74
N GLU A 86 17.49 -13.83 19.40
CA GLU A 86 18.86 -13.72 18.89
C GLU A 86 19.45 -15.11 18.69
N LEU A 87 20.03 -15.31 17.50
CA LEU A 87 20.69 -16.52 17.06
C LEU A 87 22.19 -16.26 16.96
N GLU A 88 23.01 -17.13 17.54
CA GLU A 88 24.46 -17.07 17.41
C GLU A 88 25.00 -18.26 16.62
N SER A 89 25.96 -18.01 15.72
CA SER A 89 26.81 -19.03 15.10
C SER A 89 28.27 -18.59 15.25
N GLY A 90 28.94 -19.17 16.25
CA GLY A 90 30.28 -18.73 16.65
C GLY A 90 30.29 -17.27 17.12
N ALA A 91 30.93 -16.38 16.37
CA ALA A 91 31.00 -14.95 16.69
C ALA A 91 29.88 -14.12 16.04
N VAL A 92 29.16 -14.68 15.06
CA VAL A 92 28.08 -13.99 14.36
C VAL A 92 26.84 -14.03 15.22
N ARG A 93 26.18 -12.88 15.38
CA ARG A 93 24.90 -12.73 16.06
C ARG A 93 23.92 -12.06 15.13
N MET A 94 22.73 -12.61 15.02
CA MET A 94 21.64 -12.03 14.26
C MET A 94 20.33 -12.16 15.03
N GLN A 95 19.40 -11.26 14.77
CA GLN A 95 18.19 -11.14 15.56
C GLN A 95 16.97 -11.18 14.65
N THR A 96 15.84 -11.59 15.19
CA THR A 96 14.55 -11.46 14.50
C THR A 96 14.04 -10.02 14.58
N GLU A 97 13.01 -9.74 13.81
CA GLU A 97 12.10 -8.63 14.09
C GLU A 97 11.56 -8.70 15.54
N SER A 98 11.10 -7.57 16.04
CA SER A 98 10.54 -7.47 17.39
C SER A 98 9.08 -7.87 17.44
N ARG A 99 8.66 -8.29 18.63
CA ARG A 99 7.25 -8.41 19.03
C ARG A 99 7.05 -7.71 20.35
N ASP A 100 6.03 -6.86 20.42
CA ASP A 100 5.70 -6.16 21.66
C ASP A 100 4.79 -7.00 22.55
N VAL A 101 5.19 -7.14 23.80
CA VAL A 101 4.48 -7.87 24.85
C VAL A 101 3.98 -6.85 25.88
N PRO A 102 2.70 -6.43 25.78
CA PRO A 102 2.15 -5.34 26.60
C PRO A 102 1.98 -5.74 28.06
N VAL A 103 1.93 -4.75 28.94
CA VAL A 103 1.69 -4.93 30.38
C VAL A 103 0.25 -5.39 30.62
N GLY A 104 0.05 -6.26 31.62
CA GLY A 104 -1.29 -6.67 32.06
C GLY A 104 -2.02 -7.64 31.11
N GLY A 105 -1.37 -8.09 30.03
CA GLY A 105 -1.90 -9.08 29.11
C GLY A 105 -1.98 -10.50 29.69
N GLY A 106 -2.86 -11.32 29.10
CA GLY A 106 -2.87 -12.77 29.32
C GLY A 106 -1.71 -13.47 28.61
N TRP A 107 -1.72 -14.80 28.63
CA TRP A 107 -0.85 -15.58 27.75
C TRP A 107 -1.27 -15.38 26.30
N ALA A 108 -0.29 -15.13 25.43
CA ALA A 108 -0.49 -15.07 23.97
C ALA A 108 0.68 -15.75 23.26
N THR A 109 0.39 -16.34 22.10
CA THR A 109 1.41 -16.95 21.23
C THR A 109 2.04 -15.89 20.36
N TYR A 110 3.36 -15.77 20.45
CA TYR A 110 4.18 -14.89 19.62
C TYR A 110 4.99 -15.73 18.65
N ARG A 111 5.07 -15.23 17.41
CA ARG A 111 5.72 -15.90 16.29
C ARG A 111 6.87 -15.06 15.78
N PHE A 112 8.03 -15.69 15.64
CA PHE A 112 9.26 -15.05 15.18
C PHE A 112 9.78 -15.82 13.97
N LEU A 113 9.75 -15.17 12.80
CA LEU A 113 10.35 -15.71 11.59
C LEU A 113 11.88 -15.77 11.76
N VAL A 114 12.46 -16.93 11.49
CA VAL A 114 13.89 -17.22 11.63
C VAL A 114 14.45 -17.68 10.29
N VAL A 115 14.36 -16.79 9.31
CA VAL A 115 14.76 -17.03 7.92
C VAL A 115 15.80 -16.01 7.48
N ALA A 116 16.77 -16.44 6.67
CA ALA A 116 18.01 -15.71 6.42
C ALA A 116 17.86 -14.21 6.09
N PRO A 117 16.98 -13.79 5.15
CA PRO A 117 16.85 -12.37 4.80
C PRO A 117 16.02 -11.56 5.80
N ARG A 118 15.28 -12.21 6.70
CA ARG A 118 14.53 -11.54 7.78
C ARG A 118 15.34 -11.36 9.06
N LEU A 119 16.50 -12.01 9.13
CA LEU A 119 17.42 -11.83 10.26
C LEU A 119 18.14 -10.47 10.15
N LEU A 120 18.03 -9.68 11.21
CA LEU A 120 18.64 -8.38 11.37
C LEU A 120 20.05 -8.51 11.96
N GLY A 121 21.01 -7.79 11.41
CA GLY A 121 22.40 -7.79 11.89
C GLY A 121 23.41 -7.58 10.77
N THR A 122 24.70 -7.56 11.11
CA THR A 122 25.81 -7.35 10.16
C THR A 122 26.49 -8.67 9.74
N GLY A 123 25.74 -9.76 9.65
CA GLY A 123 26.25 -11.11 9.38
C GLY A 123 25.46 -11.83 8.29
N ASP A 124 25.89 -13.04 7.95
CA ASP A 124 25.20 -13.92 7.01
C ASP A 124 24.15 -14.77 7.74
N GLY A 125 22.87 -14.46 7.51
CA GLY A 125 21.73 -15.15 8.13
C GLY A 125 21.65 -16.62 7.76
N ALA A 126 22.00 -16.99 6.52
CA ALA A 126 21.99 -18.38 6.08
C ALA A 126 23.08 -19.19 6.81
N ALA A 127 24.26 -18.61 6.99
CA ALA A 127 25.34 -19.22 7.76
C ALA A 127 24.99 -19.38 9.26
N VAL A 128 24.23 -18.45 9.83
CA VAL A 128 23.74 -18.56 11.22
C VAL A 128 22.75 -19.72 11.35
N LEU A 129 21.78 -19.81 10.44
CA LEU A 129 20.74 -20.86 10.47
C LEU A 129 21.31 -22.25 10.17
N ALA A 130 22.34 -22.37 9.35
CA ALA A 130 23.02 -23.63 9.08
C ALA A 130 23.77 -24.20 10.30
N ASN A 131 24.07 -23.39 11.31
CA ASN A 131 24.75 -23.83 12.52
C ASN A 131 24.43 -22.92 13.72
N VAL A 132 23.20 -23.02 14.23
CA VAL A 132 22.78 -22.29 15.42
C VAL A 132 23.50 -22.89 16.63
N THR A 133 24.27 -22.08 17.34
CA THR A 133 25.00 -22.46 18.56
C THR A 133 24.36 -21.93 19.84
N LYS A 134 23.50 -20.90 19.71
CA LYS A 134 22.71 -20.36 20.81
C LYS A 134 21.42 -19.74 20.29
N LEU A 135 20.32 -20.04 20.99
CA LEU A 135 19.04 -19.32 20.88
C LEU A 135 18.84 -18.50 22.15
N ARG A 136 18.59 -17.20 21.99
CA ARG A 136 18.32 -16.26 23.08
C ARG A 136 16.98 -15.57 22.89
N ILE A 137 16.16 -15.52 23.93
CA ILE A 137 14.99 -14.65 24.03
C ILE A 137 15.39 -13.43 24.86
N GLN A 138 15.18 -12.22 24.33
CA GLN A 138 15.62 -11.01 25.01
C GLN A 138 14.69 -9.82 24.79
N HIS A 139 14.64 -8.92 25.78
CA HIS A 139 14.10 -7.58 25.59
C HIS A 139 15.13 -6.70 24.88
N ASN A 140 14.89 -6.35 23.62
CA ASN A 140 15.76 -5.47 22.85
C ASN A 140 14.96 -4.51 21.96
N PRO A 141 14.63 -3.31 22.46
CA PRO A 141 13.90 -2.30 21.70
C PRO A 141 14.78 -1.65 20.62
N SER A 142 16.11 -1.69 20.74
CA SER A 142 17.02 -1.04 19.78
C SER A 142 17.16 -1.78 18.45
N GLY A 143 16.84 -3.08 18.40
CA GLY A 143 17.05 -3.93 17.22
C GLY A 143 18.51 -4.10 16.79
N THR A 144 19.47 -3.66 17.61
CA THR A 144 20.89 -3.81 17.33
C THR A 144 21.50 -5.00 18.06
N ASN A 145 22.62 -5.51 17.55
CA ASN A 145 23.47 -6.51 18.25
C ASN A 145 24.20 -5.94 19.48
N GLN A 146 23.88 -4.70 19.89
CA GLN A 146 24.41 -4.13 21.12
C GLN A 146 23.76 -4.80 22.33
N GLN A 147 24.40 -4.60 23.48
CA GLN A 147 23.93 -5.14 24.74
C GLN A 147 22.49 -4.64 25.02
N PRO A 148 21.50 -5.53 25.21
CA PRO A 148 20.11 -5.13 25.40
C PRO A 148 19.96 -4.26 26.66
N PRO A 149 19.09 -3.23 26.72
CA PRO A 149 19.01 -2.28 27.83
C PRO A 149 18.66 -2.94 29.17
N THR A 150 18.98 -2.25 30.27
CA THR A 150 18.54 -2.68 31.61
C THR A 150 17.05 -2.39 31.76
N VAL A 151 16.33 -3.30 32.42
CA VAL A 151 14.88 -3.20 32.59
C VAL A 151 14.45 -3.89 33.88
N VAL A 152 13.49 -3.30 34.59
CA VAL A 152 12.77 -3.99 35.67
C VAL A 152 11.61 -4.74 35.02
N ALA A 153 11.69 -6.06 34.95
CA ALA A 153 10.73 -6.87 34.21
C ALA A 153 10.60 -8.30 34.75
N GLN A 154 9.42 -8.89 34.54
CA GLN A 154 9.17 -10.31 34.69
C GLN A 154 8.42 -10.82 33.46
N LEU A 155 8.94 -11.87 32.85
CA LEU A 155 8.39 -12.49 31.64
C LEU A 155 8.14 -13.97 31.90
N GLY A 156 6.88 -14.38 31.72
CA GLY A 156 6.51 -15.77 31.58
C GLY A 156 6.78 -16.25 30.17
N VAL A 157 7.42 -17.41 30.05
CA VAL A 157 7.74 -18.09 28.79
C VAL A 157 7.26 -19.53 28.90
N ASP A 158 6.48 -20.00 27.93
CA ASP A 158 6.10 -21.41 27.82
C ASP A 158 5.91 -21.84 26.36
N ASN A 159 5.74 -23.14 26.14
CA ASN A 159 5.36 -23.71 24.85
C ASN A 159 6.26 -23.27 23.68
N VAL A 160 7.56 -23.07 23.92
CA VAL A 160 8.53 -22.78 22.87
C VAL A 160 8.54 -23.95 21.88
N ARG A 161 8.34 -23.66 20.60
CA ARG A 161 8.23 -24.65 19.51
C ARG A 161 8.98 -24.14 18.29
N ALA A 162 9.79 -25.00 17.70
CA ALA A 162 10.25 -24.82 16.33
C ALA A 162 9.11 -25.22 15.39
N VAL A 163 8.79 -24.34 14.45
CA VAL A 163 7.74 -24.52 13.46
C VAL A 163 8.41 -24.64 12.11
N ALA A 164 8.02 -25.67 11.37
CA ALA A 164 8.52 -25.87 10.02
C ALA A 164 8.02 -24.76 9.08
N ASP A 165 8.70 -24.59 7.96
CA ASP A 165 8.17 -23.81 6.83
C ASP A 165 6.76 -24.30 6.47
N THR A 166 5.79 -23.40 6.41
CA THR A 166 4.39 -23.73 6.14
C THR A 166 3.77 -22.64 5.29
N CYS A 167 3.12 -23.08 4.23
CA CYS A 167 2.40 -22.22 3.30
C CYS A 167 1.37 -21.32 3.99
N GLY A 168 1.30 -20.08 3.55
CA GLY A 168 0.44 -19.02 4.07
C GLY A 168 1.03 -18.28 5.27
N ASN A 169 2.34 -18.37 5.51
CA ASN A 169 3.03 -17.62 6.56
C ASN A 169 3.55 -16.25 6.07
N GLY A 170 3.36 -15.94 4.78
CA GLY A 170 3.78 -14.69 4.14
C GLY A 170 5.29 -14.62 3.84
N TRP A 171 6.00 -15.73 3.93
CA TRP A 171 7.43 -15.86 3.62
C TRP A 171 7.67 -17.12 2.79
N ALA A 172 8.18 -16.96 1.57
CA ALA A 172 8.48 -18.08 0.70
C ALA A 172 9.81 -18.73 1.09
N GLY A 173 9.77 -19.74 1.94
CA GLY A 173 10.98 -20.40 2.42
C GLY A 173 11.55 -21.44 1.47
N ALA A 174 12.56 -22.20 1.88
CA ALA A 174 13.37 -23.02 0.98
C ALA A 174 12.58 -24.18 0.33
N GLY A 175 11.46 -24.59 0.93
CA GLY A 175 10.58 -25.65 0.42
C GLY A 175 9.43 -25.16 -0.47
N GLU A 176 9.27 -23.85 -0.61
CA GLU A 176 8.14 -23.21 -1.29
C GLU A 176 8.60 -22.51 -2.57
N ALA A 177 7.76 -22.48 -3.61
CA ALA A 177 7.99 -21.63 -4.77
C ALA A 177 7.72 -20.15 -4.44
N CYS A 178 6.70 -19.90 -3.61
CA CYS A 178 6.19 -18.59 -3.21
C CYS A 178 5.37 -18.74 -1.91
N ASP A 179 5.00 -17.63 -1.26
CA ASP A 179 4.00 -17.61 -0.18
C ASP A 179 3.23 -16.29 -0.18
N GLY A 180 1.95 -16.34 -0.54
CA GLY A 180 1.12 -15.15 -0.69
C GLY A 180 1.71 -14.17 -1.70
N ALA A 181 2.14 -12.99 -1.24
CA ALA A 181 2.78 -11.97 -2.08
C ALA A 181 4.31 -12.16 -2.21
N ASP A 182 4.92 -13.03 -1.40
CA ASP A 182 6.34 -13.34 -1.53
C ASP A 182 6.55 -14.33 -2.68
N LEU A 183 6.73 -13.81 -3.89
CA LEU A 183 6.97 -14.62 -5.09
C LEU A 183 8.46 -14.90 -5.33
N LYS A 184 9.34 -14.64 -4.35
CA LYS A 184 10.81 -14.71 -4.51
C LYS A 184 11.36 -13.88 -5.67
N GLY A 185 10.70 -12.77 -5.99
CA GLY A 185 11.03 -11.92 -7.12
C GLY A 185 10.61 -12.49 -8.48
N ALA A 186 9.81 -13.55 -8.51
CA ALA A 186 9.14 -13.99 -9.72
C ALA A 186 8.11 -12.94 -10.18
N THR A 187 8.03 -12.77 -11.49
CA THR A 187 7.03 -11.98 -12.20
C THR A 187 6.66 -12.76 -13.45
N CYS A 188 5.55 -12.44 -14.11
CA CYS A 188 5.18 -13.09 -15.37
C CYS A 188 6.34 -13.05 -16.38
N VAL A 189 7.02 -11.90 -16.47
CA VAL A 189 8.19 -11.70 -17.35
C VAL A 189 9.36 -12.62 -17.00
N THR A 190 9.64 -12.84 -15.71
CA THR A 190 10.73 -13.77 -15.33
C THR A 190 10.37 -15.23 -15.54
N GLN A 191 9.08 -15.56 -15.65
CA GLN A 191 8.59 -16.87 -16.07
C GLN A 191 8.57 -17.04 -17.61
N GLY A 192 8.95 -16.00 -18.36
CA GLY A 192 8.93 -16.01 -19.82
C GLY A 192 7.54 -15.79 -20.42
N LEU A 193 6.63 -15.23 -19.63
CA LEU A 193 5.28 -14.84 -20.02
C LEU A 193 5.20 -13.31 -20.23
N SER A 194 4.13 -12.85 -20.86
CA SER A 194 3.86 -11.41 -21.00
C SER A 194 3.58 -10.77 -19.62
N PRO A 195 3.78 -9.46 -19.45
CA PRO A 195 3.52 -8.77 -18.17
C PRO A 195 2.09 -9.01 -17.65
N GLY A 196 1.90 -9.01 -16.33
CA GLY A 196 0.59 -9.24 -15.71
C GLY A 196 0.72 -9.53 -14.22
N ASP A 197 -0.38 -9.98 -13.61
CA ASP A 197 -0.47 -10.27 -12.19
C ASP A 197 -0.14 -11.74 -11.89
N LEU A 198 1.13 -11.99 -11.57
CA LEU A 198 1.57 -13.30 -11.09
C LEU A 198 1.14 -13.48 -9.62
N ALA A 199 0.56 -14.63 -9.29
CA ALA A 199 0.15 -14.96 -7.93
C ALA A 199 0.89 -16.20 -7.41
N CYS A 200 0.73 -16.48 -6.11
CA CYS A 200 1.18 -17.72 -5.52
C CYS A 200 0.05 -18.73 -5.42
N ALA A 201 0.29 -19.98 -5.84
CA ALA A 201 -0.70 -21.03 -5.66
C ALA A 201 -0.98 -21.28 -4.16
N THR A 202 -2.20 -21.69 -3.83
CA THR A 202 -2.63 -21.89 -2.43
C THR A 202 -1.88 -22.97 -1.66
N ASP A 203 -1.10 -23.81 -2.35
CA ASP A 203 -0.25 -24.83 -1.75
C ASP A 203 1.23 -24.43 -1.69
N CYS A 204 1.57 -23.23 -2.18
CA CYS A 204 2.92 -22.66 -2.23
C CYS A 204 3.95 -23.50 -3.00
N LEU A 205 3.51 -24.52 -3.75
CA LEU A 205 4.41 -25.39 -4.51
C LEU A 205 4.73 -24.84 -5.89
N ASP A 206 3.83 -24.01 -6.44
CA ASP A 206 3.93 -23.43 -7.76
C ASP A 206 3.46 -21.97 -7.76
N LEU A 207 3.85 -21.23 -8.79
CA LEU A 207 3.30 -19.91 -9.10
C LEU A 207 1.99 -20.10 -9.86
N ASP A 208 1.02 -19.24 -9.58
CA ASP A 208 -0.23 -19.16 -10.34
C ASP A 208 -0.06 -18.08 -11.42
N ASP A 209 0.09 -18.52 -12.66
CA ASP A 209 0.29 -17.68 -13.84
C ASP A 209 -1.00 -17.31 -14.56
N SER A 210 -2.16 -17.68 -14.03
CA SER A 210 -3.46 -17.40 -14.66
C SER A 210 -3.81 -15.91 -14.75
N GLY A 211 -3.13 -15.05 -13.97
CA GLY A 211 -3.22 -13.59 -14.08
C GLY A 211 -2.16 -12.94 -14.98
N CYS A 212 -1.29 -13.72 -15.62
CA CYS A 212 -0.35 -13.22 -16.62
C CYS A 212 -1.06 -13.03 -17.97
N ALA A 213 -0.71 -11.96 -18.70
CA ALA A 213 -1.20 -11.74 -20.05
C ALA A 213 -0.79 -12.88 -21.00
N VAL A 214 -1.66 -13.20 -21.97
CA VAL A 214 -1.44 -14.26 -22.97
C VAL A 214 -1.64 -13.66 -24.35
N CYS A 215 -0.54 -13.46 -25.08
CA CYS A 215 -0.63 -13.00 -26.46
C CYS A 215 -1.14 -14.11 -27.41
N ASP A 216 -1.84 -13.69 -28.48
CA ASP A 216 -2.55 -14.49 -29.49
C ASP A 216 -3.85 -15.16 -28.99
N ASP A 217 -4.52 -14.57 -27.98
CA ASP A 217 -5.83 -15.04 -27.51
C ASP A 217 -7.03 -14.28 -28.14
N GLY A 218 -6.74 -13.19 -28.86
CA GLY A 218 -7.72 -12.38 -29.58
C GLY A 218 -8.45 -11.35 -28.70
N THR A 219 -8.01 -11.10 -27.47
CA THR A 219 -8.59 -10.11 -26.56
C THR A 219 -7.54 -9.28 -25.84
N CYS A 220 -7.49 -7.97 -26.13
CA CYS A 220 -6.60 -7.02 -25.43
C CYS A 220 -7.03 -6.84 -23.95
N SER A 221 -6.33 -7.49 -23.03
CA SER A 221 -6.64 -7.57 -21.59
C SER A 221 -5.79 -6.61 -20.74
N ASP A 222 -6.15 -6.43 -19.45
CA ASP A 222 -5.41 -5.55 -18.53
C ASP A 222 -3.94 -5.99 -18.39
N GLY A 223 -3.01 -5.11 -18.81
CA GLY A 223 -1.56 -5.39 -18.84
C GLY A 223 -1.00 -5.58 -20.26
N GLU A 224 -1.86 -5.69 -21.27
CA GLU A 224 -1.48 -5.76 -22.67
C GLU A 224 -1.53 -4.37 -23.33
N ASP A 225 -0.51 -4.03 -24.11
CA ASP A 225 -0.45 -2.84 -24.94
C ASP A 225 0.20 -3.14 -26.29
N ALA A 226 0.15 -2.18 -27.21
CA ALA A 226 0.75 -2.31 -28.53
C ALA A 226 2.29 -2.51 -28.53
N ASN A 227 2.97 -2.39 -27.39
CA ASN A 227 4.40 -2.61 -27.26
C ASN A 227 4.74 -4.01 -26.72
N ASN A 228 3.88 -4.58 -25.87
CA ASN A 228 4.12 -5.86 -25.19
C ASN A 228 3.25 -7.01 -25.72
N CYS A 229 2.19 -6.71 -26.48
CA CYS A 229 1.28 -7.67 -27.09
C CYS A 229 0.65 -7.13 -28.39
N PRO A 230 1.47 -6.78 -29.41
CA PRO A 230 1.00 -6.16 -30.66
C PRO A 230 0.10 -7.07 -31.51
N GLU A 231 0.12 -8.39 -31.27
CA GLU A 231 -0.75 -9.34 -31.97
C GLU A 231 -2.23 -9.24 -31.53
N ASP A 232 -2.52 -8.85 -30.28
CA ASP A 232 -3.90 -8.70 -29.76
C ASP A 232 -4.32 -7.24 -29.55
N CYS A 233 -3.37 -6.34 -29.32
CA CYS A 233 -3.60 -4.91 -29.11
C CYS A 233 -3.02 -4.10 -30.28
N GLU A 234 -3.77 -4.01 -31.40
CA GLU A 234 -3.40 -3.21 -32.58
C GLU A 234 -3.67 -1.69 -32.34
N VAL A 235 -2.87 -0.82 -32.97
CA VAL A 235 -2.71 0.61 -32.59
C VAL A 235 -3.87 1.47 -33.07
N CYS A 236 -4.89 1.65 -32.24
CA CYS A 236 -5.83 2.75 -32.41
C CYS A 236 -5.19 4.09 -31.97
N GLY A 237 -5.21 5.10 -32.84
CA GLY A 237 -4.72 6.46 -32.57
C GLY A 237 -3.40 6.82 -33.24
N ASP A 238 -2.99 6.09 -34.29
CA ASP A 238 -1.83 6.44 -35.12
C ASP A 238 -2.17 7.51 -36.19
N GLY A 239 -3.45 7.83 -36.32
CA GLY A 239 -4.00 8.85 -37.22
C GLY A 239 -4.24 8.37 -38.64
N ILE A 240 -4.18 7.06 -38.91
CA ILE A 240 -4.39 6.45 -40.22
C ILE A 240 -5.32 5.24 -40.09
N MET A 241 -6.48 5.28 -40.76
CA MET A 241 -7.36 4.10 -40.82
C MET A 241 -6.68 2.98 -41.62
N SER A 242 -6.35 1.86 -40.97
CA SER A 242 -5.69 0.74 -41.63
C SER A 242 -6.13 -0.64 -41.10
N GLY A 243 -5.84 -1.71 -41.84
CA GLY A 243 -6.11 -3.08 -41.37
C GLY A 243 -7.60 -3.39 -41.13
N LEU A 244 -7.94 -3.80 -39.90
CA LEU A 244 -9.29 -4.17 -39.45
C LEU A 244 -10.04 -3.04 -38.74
N GLU A 245 -9.45 -1.85 -38.61
CA GLU A 245 -10.08 -0.69 -37.98
C GLU A 245 -11.21 -0.13 -38.83
N ALA A 246 -12.29 0.30 -38.17
CA ALA A 246 -13.40 1.01 -38.80
C ALA A 246 -13.10 2.51 -38.99
N CYS A 247 -12.16 3.06 -38.23
CA CYS A 247 -11.69 4.45 -38.27
C CYS A 247 -10.46 4.62 -37.38
N ASP A 248 -9.67 5.70 -37.53
CA ASP A 248 -8.65 6.13 -36.57
C ASP A 248 -8.75 7.65 -36.34
N GLY A 249 -9.19 8.04 -35.13
CA GLY A 249 -9.36 9.45 -34.77
C GLY A 249 -10.35 10.17 -35.69
N SER A 250 -9.83 10.92 -36.67
CA SER A 250 -10.63 11.62 -37.70
C SER A 250 -10.53 11.00 -39.09
N ASP A 251 -9.71 9.96 -39.27
CA ASP A 251 -9.62 9.21 -40.51
C ASP A 251 -10.67 8.12 -40.52
N PHE A 252 -11.71 8.32 -41.32
CA PHE A 252 -12.81 7.36 -41.51
C PHE A 252 -12.73 6.67 -42.89
N GLY A 253 -11.57 6.70 -43.56
CA GLY A 253 -11.40 6.08 -44.87
C GLY A 253 -12.26 6.69 -45.97
N GLY A 254 -12.68 7.96 -45.78
CA GLY A 254 -13.59 8.68 -46.68
C GLY A 254 -15.07 8.54 -46.35
N ALA A 255 -15.45 7.85 -45.28
CA ALA A 255 -16.82 7.86 -44.77
C ALA A 255 -17.22 9.26 -44.27
N THR A 256 -18.50 9.57 -44.44
CA THR A 256 -19.18 10.79 -43.98
C THR A 256 -20.56 10.41 -43.45
N CYS A 257 -21.22 11.29 -42.69
CA CYS A 257 -22.60 11.06 -42.27
C CYS A 257 -23.55 10.76 -43.46
N ALA A 258 -23.30 11.35 -44.63
CA ALA A 258 -24.08 11.09 -45.84
C ALA A 258 -23.81 9.71 -46.49
N THR A 259 -22.70 9.04 -46.16
CA THR A 259 -22.36 7.72 -46.70
C THR A 259 -22.69 6.60 -45.73
N GLU A 260 -22.64 6.86 -44.42
CA GLU A 260 -23.04 5.91 -43.36
C GLU A 260 -24.56 5.87 -43.16
N GLY A 261 -25.30 6.88 -43.64
CA GLY A 261 -26.77 6.93 -43.55
C GLY A 261 -27.42 8.01 -44.42
N ALA A 262 -28.72 8.27 -44.20
CA ALA A 262 -29.48 9.30 -44.90
C ALA A 262 -29.47 10.64 -44.13
N PHE A 263 -28.29 11.05 -43.67
CA PHE A 263 -28.09 12.28 -42.89
C PHE A 263 -27.63 13.42 -43.80
N ASP A 264 -28.09 14.64 -43.50
CA ASP A 264 -27.80 15.84 -44.30
C ASP A 264 -26.55 16.58 -43.79
N GLY A 265 -26.07 16.26 -42.58
CA GLY A 265 -24.89 16.88 -41.97
C GLY A 265 -24.37 16.13 -40.74
N GLY A 266 -23.52 16.83 -39.97
CA GLY A 266 -22.92 16.34 -38.73
C GLY A 266 -21.51 15.73 -38.87
N ALA A 267 -21.03 15.11 -37.80
CA ALA A 267 -19.68 14.54 -37.71
C ALA A 267 -19.74 13.06 -37.34
N LEU A 268 -18.91 12.25 -38.00
CA LEU A 268 -18.65 10.88 -37.56
C LEU A 268 -17.71 10.93 -36.35
N THR A 269 -17.90 10.01 -35.42
CA THR A 269 -16.98 9.81 -34.30
C THR A 269 -16.47 8.38 -34.31
N CYS A 270 -15.18 8.24 -34.00
CA CYS A 270 -14.53 6.94 -33.90
C CYS A 270 -14.62 6.44 -32.46
N LEU A 271 -15.34 5.35 -32.23
CA LEU A 271 -15.58 4.78 -30.90
C LEU A 271 -14.87 3.43 -30.73
N ASP A 272 -14.90 2.93 -29.49
CA ASP A 272 -14.53 1.56 -29.10
C ASP A 272 -13.19 1.10 -29.67
N LEU A 273 -12.12 1.87 -29.39
CA LEU A 273 -10.76 1.54 -29.85
C LEU A 273 -10.72 1.27 -31.36
N CYS A 274 -11.30 2.18 -32.15
CA CYS A 274 -11.30 2.10 -33.62
C CYS A 274 -12.17 0.98 -34.20
N GLY A 275 -12.97 0.30 -33.38
CA GLY A 275 -13.84 -0.82 -33.80
C GLY A 275 -15.18 -0.40 -34.41
N THR A 276 -15.66 0.82 -34.15
CA THR A 276 -16.93 1.31 -34.70
C THR A 276 -16.91 2.79 -35.07
N VAL A 277 -17.60 3.10 -36.16
CA VAL A 277 -17.94 4.48 -36.54
C VAL A 277 -19.33 4.79 -36.00
N SER A 278 -19.44 5.81 -35.17
CA SER A 278 -20.72 6.29 -34.65
C SER A 278 -21.30 7.40 -35.51
N THR A 279 -22.59 7.26 -35.84
CA THR A 279 -23.42 8.26 -36.52
C THR A 279 -24.27 9.08 -35.56
N GLU A 280 -24.06 8.99 -34.25
CA GLU A 280 -24.89 9.70 -33.25
C GLU A 280 -24.76 11.23 -33.34
N ALA A 281 -23.64 11.73 -33.87
CA ALA A 281 -23.42 13.15 -34.13
C ALA A 281 -23.73 13.55 -35.60
N CYS A 282 -24.41 12.69 -36.36
CA CYS A 282 -24.95 13.00 -37.68
C CYS A 282 -26.34 13.64 -37.55
N THR A 283 -26.64 14.66 -38.37
CA THR A 283 -27.84 15.50 -38.20
C THR A 283 -28.72 15.56 -39.45
N THR A 284 -29.99 15.96 -39.26
CA THR A 284 -31.00 16.07 -40.32
C THR A 284 -31.71 17.42 -40.23
N CYS A 285 -31.36 18.39 -41.08
CA CYS A 285 -31.92 19.74 -40.96
C CYS A 285 -33.42 19.79 -41.35
N GLY A 286 -34.20 20.64 -40.67
CA GLY A 286 -35.56 21.04 -41.02
C GLY A 286 -36.68 20.33 -40.25
N ASP A 287 -36.38 19.75 -39.10
CA ASP A 287 -37.35 19.10 -38.21
C ASP A 287 -37.88 20.01 -37.08
N GLY A 288 -37.33 21.23 -36.96
CA GLY A 288 -37.76 22.24 -36.01
C GLY A 288 -37.11 22.14 -34.62
N THR A 289 -36.07 21.33 -34.45
CA THR A 289 -35.32 21.16 -33.19
C THR A 289 -33.82 21.37 -33.42
N CYS A 290 -33.16 22.23 -32.62
CA CYS A 290 -31.72 22.42 -32.70
C CYS A 290 -31.00 21.35 -31.88
N GLU A 291 -30.61 20.27 -32.53
CA GLU A 291 -29.98 19.11 -31.88
C GLU A 291 -28.46 19.27 -31.71
N ALA A 292 -27.84 18.44 -30.87
CA ALA A 292 -26.40 18.48 -30.65
C ALA A 292 -25.63 18.12 -31.94
N GLY A 293 -24.91 19.11 -32.50
CA GLY A 293 -24.21 18.98 -33.79
C GLY A 293 -24.77 19.91 -34.87
N GLU A 294 -25.94 20.48 -34.65
CA GLU A 294 -26.51 21.55 -35.46
C GLU A 294 -25.99 22.91 -34.97
N THR A 295 -25.69 23.79 -35.92
CA THR A 295 -25.20 25.15 -35.65
C THR A 295 -25.93 26.13 -36.55
N LEU A 296 -25.89 27.43 -36.22
CA LEU A 296 -26.32 28.50 -37.13
C LEU A 296 -25.66 28.43 -38.53
N GLY A 297 -24.53 27.74 -38.66
CA GLY A 297 -23.85 27.53 -39.95
C GLY A 297 -24.27 26.25 -40.69
N SER A 298 -24.67 25.20 -39.98
CA SER A 298 -25.03 23.89 -40.55
C SER A 298 -26.54 23.67 -40.70
N CYS A 299 -27.36 24.12 -39.74
CA CYS A 299 -28.83 24.10 -39.83
C CYS A 299 -29.43 25.42 -39.29
N PRO A 300 -29.40 26.51 -40.08
CA PRO A 300 -29.83 27.84 -39.63
C PRO A 300 -31.34 27.97 -39.37
N ALA A 301 -32.14 27.03 -39.92
CA ALA A 301 -33.59 27.04 -39.76
C ALA A 301 -34.02 26.57 -38.36
N ASP A 302 -33.26 25.65 -37.76
CA ASP A 302 -33.61 25.02 -36.48
C ASP A 302 -32.88 25.70 -35.29
N CYS A 303 -31.67 26.25 -35.49
CA CYS A 303 -30.81 26.79 -34.43
C CYS A 303 -30.80 28.33 -34.28
N ALA A 304 -31.89 29.03 -34.63
CA ALA A 304 -31.89 30.50 -34.71
C ALA A 304 -31.74 31.25 -33.37
N GLU A 305 -32.10 30.65 -32.22
CA GLU A 305 -32.11 31.33 -30.91
C GLU A 305 -31.29 30.62 -29.79
N CYS A 306 -30.80 29.40 -30.00
CA CYS A 306 -30.04 28.63 -29.00
C CYS A 306 -28.54 29.00 -28.96
N GLY A 307 -27.98 29.24 -27.78
CA GLY A 307 -26.57 29.53 -27.50
C GLY A 307 -26.27 30.96 -27.03
N ASP A 308 -27.27 31.69 -26.53
CA ASP A 308 -27.11 33.05 -25.98
C ASP A 308 -26.94 33.07 -24.44
N GLY A 309 -27.02 31.89 -23.81
CA GLY A 309 -26.84 31.66 -22.37
C GLY A 309 -28.07 32.01 -21.53
N ILE A 310 -29.24 32.23 -22.14
CA ILE A 310 -30.47 32.57 -21.43
C ILE A 310 -31.60 31.66 -21.90
N CYS A 311 -32.07 30.75 -21.03
CA CYS A 311 -33.24 29.92 -21.35
C CYS A 311 -34.56 30.71 -21.42
N THR A 312 -34.98 31.12 -22.62
CA THR A 312 -36.24 31.87 -22.89
C THR A 312 -37.43 30.96 -23.26
N SER A 313 -38.15 30.51 -22.23
CA SER A 313 -39.42 29.79 -22.40
C SER A 313 -40.49 30.67 -23.08
N PRO A 314 -41.31 30.14 -24.03
CA PRO A 314 -41.51 28.72 -24.32
C PRO A 314 -40.71 28.17 -25.51
N VAL A 315 -39.85 28.99 -26.12
CA VAL A 315 -39.10 28.63 -27.34
C VAL A 315 -37.91 27.74 -26.97
N GLU A 316 -37.23 28.10 -25.88
CA GLU A 316 -36.12 27.32 -25.34
C GLU A 316 -36.58 26.51 -24.14
N THR A 317 -36.35 25.21 -24.24
CA THR A 317 -36.65 24.21 -23.22
C THR A 317 -35.47 23.24 -23.15
N VAL A 318 -35.38 22.44 -22.08
CA VAL A 318 -34.38 21.37 -21.99
C VAL A 318 -34.39 20.45 -23.22
N GLY A 319 -35.54 20.31 -23.89
CA GLY A 319 -35.67 19.49 -25.10
C GLY A 319 -35.41 20.23 -26.42
N SER A 320 -35.43 21.57 -26.46
CA SER A 320 -35.23 22.36 -27.69
C SER A 320 -33.94 23.18 -27.70
N CYS A 321 -33.31 23.39 -26.55
CA CYS A 321 -32.00 24.02 -26.39
C CYS A 321 -31.37 23.61 -25.06
N ALA A 322 -30.82 22.39 -25.00
CA ALA A 322 -30.14 21.89 -23.81
C ALA A 322 -28.89 22.71 -23.45
N MET A 323 -28.26 23.37 -24.43
CA MET A 323 -27.09 24.22 -24.21
C MET A 323 -27.36 25.36 -23.23
N ASP A 324 -28.52 26.02 -23.34
CA ASP A 324 -28.88 27.14 -22.47
C ASP A 324 -29.83 26.75 -21.33
N CYS A 325 -30.48 25.57 -21.43
CA CYS A 325 -31.52 25.13 -20.47
C CYS A 325 -31.19 23.85 -19.66
N ALA A 326 -30.10 23.13 -19.95
CA ALA A 326 -29.72 21.93 -19.17
C ALA A 326 -28.96 22.28 -17.87
N ILE A 327 -29.03 21.35 -16.92
CA ILE A 327 -28.56 21.49 -15.54
C ILE A 327 -27.08 21.05 -15.47
N TYR A 328 -26.15 21.98 -15.27
CA TYR A 328 -24.71 21.73 -15.15
C TYR A 328 -24.10 22.48 -13.94
N CYS A 329 -23.57 21.73 -12.97
CA CYS A 329 -22.84 22.34 -11.87
C CYS A 329 -21.47 22.89 -12.33
N GLY A 330 -21.19 24.17 -12.02
CA GLY A 330 -19.89 24.82 -12.26
C GLY A 330 -19.81 25.74 -13.49
N ASP A 331 -20.94 26.09 -14.11
CA ASP A 331 -21.03 27.00 -15.26
C ASP A 331 -21.15 28.50 -14.87
N GLY A 332 -21.37 28.79 -13.58
CA GLY A 332 -21.42 30.13 -13.04
C GLY A 332 -22.79 30.81 -13.10
N VAL A 333 -23.87 30.10 -13.45
CA VAL A 333 -25.25 30.63 -13.36
C VAL A 333 -26.22 29.65 -12.66
N ALA A 334 -26.88 30.12 -11.59
CA ALA A 334 -27.82 29.30 -10.82
C ALA A 334 -29.24 29.29 -11.44
N ASN A 335 -29.54 28.25 -12.25
CA ASN A 335 -30.84 28.03 -12.88
C ASN A 335 -31.33 26.58 -12.67
N GLY A 336 -32.58 26.29 -13.09
CA GLY A 336 -33.06 24.91 -13.26
C GLY A 336 -33.30 24.06 -12.00
N GLY A 337 -33.04 24.57 -10.79
CA GLY A 337 -33.17 23.79 -9.54
C GLY A 337 -31.86 23.15 -9.06
N GLU A 338 -30.72 23.65 -9.52
CA GLU A 338 -29.38 23.22 -9.09
C GLU A 338 -29.05 23.52 -7.63
N GLY A 339 -28.38 22.56 -6.98
CA GLY A 339 -27.79 22.71 -5.64
C GLY A 339 -26.28 23.03 -5.66
N CYS A 340 -25.66 23.10 -6.83
CA CYS A 340 -24.22 23.34 -6.98
C CYS A 340 -23.86 24.25 -8.16
N ASP A 341 -24.37 25.47 -8.16
CA ASP A 341 -23.68 26.56 -8.86
C ASP A 341 -23.41 27.70 -7.87
N TRP A 342 -22.13 27.88 -7.52
CA TRP A 342 -21.68 28.79 -6.48
C TRP A 342 -21.14 30.06 -7.09
N GLY A 343 -22.06 30.88 -7.62
CA GLY A 343 -21.80 32.28 -7.90
C GLY A 343 -21.26 33.01 -6.65
N THR A 344 -20.00 33.42 -6.71
CA THR A 344 -19.31 34.39 -5.83
C THR A 344 -19.26 34.19 -4.29
N VAL A 345 -19.84 33.15 -3.67
CA VAL A 345 -19.61 32.90 -2.23
C VAL A 345 -19.60 31.40 -1.92
N GLY A 346 -18.41 30.77 -1.99
CA GLY A 346 -18.21 29.37 -1.63
C GLY A 346 -18.55 29.08 -0.17
N ALA A 347 -19.55 28.22 0.06
CA ALA A 347 -19.71 27.57 1.35
C ALA A 347 -19.33 26.09 1.22
N ILE A 348 -18.53 25.66 2.18
CA ILE A 348 -18.14 24.26 2.41
C ILE A 348 -19.43 23.45 2.61
N SER A 349 -19.63 22.40 1.81
CA SER A 349 -20.83 21.55 1.85
C SER A 349 -20.92 20.73 3.14
N ASP A 350 -19.78 20.22 3.61
CA ASP A 350 -19.65 19.52 4.89
C ASP A 350 -18.21 19.55 5.41
N LEU A 351 -18.05 19.42 6.73
CA LEU A 351 -16.79 19.03 7.35
C LEU A 351 -16.70 17.50 7.31
N PHE A 352 -15.94 16.99 6.36
CA PHE A 352 -15.92 15.58 5.97
C PHE A 352 -15.20 14.66 6.97
N VAL A 353 -13.91 14.88 7.24
CA VAL A 353 -13.15 14.08 8.21
C VAL A 353 -13.17 14.74 9.58
N ARG A 354 -13.58 14.00 10.62
CA ARG A 354 -13.66 14.49 12.00
C ARG A 354 -13.03 13.52 12.98
N SER A 355 -12.09 14.01 13.78
CA SER A 355 -11.53 13.31 14.94
C SER A 355 -10.86 14.32 15.88
N ASP A 356 -10.88 14.03 17.18
CA ASP A 356 -10.06 14.73 18.17
C ASP A 356 -8.56 14.41 18.00
N GLU A 357 -8.26 13.37 17.23
CA GLU A 357 -6.92 12.99 16.82
C GLU A 357 -6.35 13.76 15.61
N LEU A 358 -6.99 14.83 15.14
CA LEU A 358 -6.46 15.67 14.05
C LEU A 358 -6.08 17.07 14.57
N LEU A 359 -4.82 17.50 14.36
CA LEU A 359 -4.34 18.79 14.85
C LEU A 359 -3.60 19.55 13.74
N GLY A 360 -4.28 20.51 13.10
CA GLY A 360 -3.61 21.42 12.17
C GLY A 360 -3.13 20.73 10.88
N LEU A 361 -4.07 20.08 10.19
CA LEU A 361 -3.83 19.43 8.90
C LEU A 361 -3.36 20.43 7.84
N SER A 362 -2.47 20.00 6.94
CA SER A 362 -1.88 20.87 5.92
C SER A 362 -1.94 20.34 4.48
N GLY A 363 -2.00 19.02 4.30
CA GLY A 363 -2.02 18.38 2.98
C GLY A 363 -2.91 17.13 2.98
N VAL A 364 -3.42 16.78 1.80
CA VAL A 364 -4.34 15.65 1.61
C VAL A 364 -4.05 14.94 0.31
N ALA A 365 -4.13 13.61 0.33
CA ALA A 365 -4.08 12.78 -0.87
C ALA A 365 -5.13 11.68 -0.80
N GLU A 366 -5.89 11.53 -1.87
CA GLU A 366 -6.81 10.41 -2.06
C GLU A 366 -6.14 9.31 -2.88
N SER A 367 -6.42 8.07 -2.54
CA SER A 367 -6.01 6.92 -3.33
C SER A 367 -7.18 6.20 -3.96
N ALA A 368 -6.94 5.57 -5.11
CA ALA A 368 -7.91 4.71 -5.79
C ALA A 368 -8.45 3.56 -4.91
N ASP A 369 -7.68 3.12 -3.89
CA ASP A 369 -8.09 2.08 -2.94
C ASP A 369 -9.09 2.57 -1.86
N GLY A 370 -9.61 3.80 -1.98
CA GLY A 370 -10.65 4.33 -1.10
C GLY A 370 -10.15 4.94 0.23
N PHE A 371 -8.88 5.33 0.31
CA PHE A 371 -8.31 5.99 1.49
C PHE A 371 -7.94 7.46 1.24
N LEU A 372 -8.18 8.29 2.25
CA LEU A 372 -7.65 9.65 2.38
C LEU A 372 -6.48 9.67 3.35
N TYR A 373 -5.34 10.21 2.91
CA TYR A 373 -4.15 10.43 3.71
C TYR A 373 -4.03 11.90 4.06
N LEU A 374 -3.83 12.22 5.34
CA LEU A 374 -3.88 13.58 5.86
C LEU A 374 -2.57 13.90 6.59
N ALA A 375 -1.81 14.86 6.06
CA ALA A 375 -0.61 15.39 6.71
C ALA A 375 -0.99 16.17 7.98
N ASP A 376 -0.44 15.76 9.13
CA ASP A 376 -0.63 16.43 10.42
C ASP A 376 0.74 16.93 10.95
N PRO A 377 1.14 18.17 10.59
CA PRO A 377 2.37 18.76 11.08
C PRO A 377 2.47 18.87 12.60
N ALA A 378 1.34 18.99 13.32
CA ALA A 378 1.36 19.21 14.77
C ALA A 378 1.56 17.90 15.55
N ARG A 379 1.07 16.77 15.03
CA ARG A 379 1.36 15.43 15.54
C ARG A 379 2.63 14.82 14.95
N GLY A 380 3.09 15.33 13.81
CA GLY A 380 4.32 14.89 13.19
C GLY A 380 4.19 13.58 12.42
N GLY A 381 3.15 13.49 11.58
CA GLY A 381 2.87 12.27 10.84
C GLY A 381 1.75 12.39 9.82
N VAL A 382 1.24 11.24 9.40
CA VAL A 382 0.13 11.12 8.45
C VAL A 382 -0.99 10.28 9.04
N HIS A 383 -2.22 10.80 9.04
CA HIS A 383 -3.41 10.03 9.38
C HIS A 383 -4.04 9.42 8.15
N ARG A 384 -4.86 8.39 8.36
CA ARG A 384 -5.66 7.77 7.30
C ARG A 384 -7.14 7.76 7.68
N ALA A 385 -7.97 8.06 6.70
CA ALA A 385 -9.42 8.05 6.79
C ALA A 385 -10.02 7.33 5.58
N ASP A 386 -11.26 6.88 5.70
CA ASP A 386 -12.07 6.35 4.60
C ASP A 386 -12.47 7.49 3.65
N ALA A 387 -12.22 7.32 2.34
CA ALA A 387 -12.41 8.39 1.35
C ALA A 387 -13.88 8.67 1.03
N ASP A 388 -14.75 7.68 1.18
CA ASP A 388 -16.18 7.81 0.85
C ASP A 388 -17.00 8.36 2.01
N SER A 389 -16.69 7.91 3.23
CA SER A 389 -17.44 8.26 4.45
C SER A 389 -16.78 9.32 5.33
N GLY A 390 -15.49 9.58 5.12
CA GLY A 390 -14.69 10.48 5.97
C GLY A 390 -14.39 9.92 7.36
N ALA A 391 -14.66 8.63 7.61
CA ALA A 391 -14.39 8.00 8.90
C ALA A 391 -12.89 7.95 9.19
N TRP A 392 -12.46 8.48 10.33
CA TRP A 392 -11.06 8.36 10.77
C TRP A 392 -10.74 6.90 11.08
N LEU A 393 -9.60 6.41 10.56
CA LEU A 393 -9.19 5.01 10.71
C LEU A 393 -8.06 4.89 11.72
N ASP A 394 -6.92 5.53 11.46
CA ASP A 394 -5.71 5.40 12.28
C ASP A 394 -4.71 6.54 12.07
N PHE A 395 -3.71 6.60 12.96
CA PHE A 395 -2.50 7.39 12.77
C PHE A 395 -1.48 6.57 11.98
N PHE A 396 -1.65 6.59 10.66
CA PHE A 396 -1.02 5.67 9.72
C PHE A 396 0.51 5.68 9.73
N VAL A 397 1.12 6.87 9.79
CA VAL A 397 2.58 7.02 9.94
C VAL A 397 2.85 7.98 11.09
N ASP A 398 3.26 7.45 12.24
CA ASP A 398 3.52 8.21 13.47
C ASP A 398 5.01 8.38 13.80
N THR A 399 5.89 7.81 12.97
CA THR A 399 7.34 7.76 13.23
C THR A 399 8.14 8.91 12.59
N ILE A 400 7.52 9.77 11.78
CA ILE A 400 8.23 10.82 11.01
C ILE A 400 8.74 11.93 11.93
N GLY A 401 7.90 12.37 12.87
CA GLY A 401 8.15 13.55 13.70
C GLY A 401 7.68 14.85 13.04
N ASN A 402 8.01 15.98 13.65
CA ASN A 402 7.44 17.28 13.25
C ASN A 402 7.90 17.74 11.85
N GLY A 403 7.04 18.51 11.19
CA GLY A 403 7.36 19.15 9.91
C GLY A 403 6.86 18.40 8.68
N VAL A 404 5.93 17.45 8.83
CA VAL A 404 5.13 16.93 7.72
C VAL A 404 4.23 18.05 7.21
N VAL A 405 4.30 18.38 5.92
CA VAL A 405 3.58 19.53 5.35
C VAL A 405 2.66 19.16 4.20
N ASP A 406 2.97 18.10 3.46
CA ASP A 406 2.16 17.68 2.32
C ASP A 406 2.33 16.18 2.06
N VAL A 407 1.37 15.59 1.36
CA VAL A 407 1.37 14.18 0.96
C VAL A 407 0.86 14.02 -0.47
N ALA A 408 1.37 13.03 -1.19
CA ALA A 408 0.83 12.64 -2.51
C ALA A 408 0.98 11.15 -2.76
N ILE A 409 0.08 10.61 -3.59
CA ILE A 409 0.21 9.25 -4.12
C ILE A 409 1.05 9.32 -5.40
N GLY A 410 2.15 8.58 -5.42
CA GLY A 410 2.98 8.45 -6.60
C GLY A 410 2.36 7.54 -7.66
N PRO A 411 2.82 7.61 -8.92
CA PRO A 411 2.40 6.70 -9.98
C PRO A 411 2.84 5.24 -9.74
N ASP A 412 3.80 5.02 -8.84
CA ASP A 412 4.21 3.71 -8.32
C ASP A 412 3.27 3.19 -7.21
N GLY A 413 2.22 3.94 -6.90
CA GLY A 413 1.25 3.61 -5.87
C GLY A 413 1.73 3.85 -4.44
N ALA A 414 2.94 4.37 -4.21
CA ALA A 414 3.48 4.64 -2.88
C ALA A 414 3.00 5.98 -2.30
N LEU A 415 3.07 6.14 -0.97
CA LEU A 415 2.78 7.40 -0.29
C LEU A 415 4.06 8.23 -0.17
N TYR A 416 4.07 9.40 -0.79
CA TYR A 416 5.15 10.37 -0.68
C TYR A 416 4.77 11.41 0.36
N VAL A 417 5.64 11.62 1.34
CA VAL A 417 5.43 12.53 2.46
C VAL A 417 6.49 13.63 2.45
N VAL A 418 6.05 14.87 2.33
CA VAL A 418 6.94 16.03 2.33
C VAL A 418 7.24 16.43 3.75
N THR A 419 8.53 16.44 4.09
CA THR A 419 9.03 16.79 5.41
C THR A 419 9.88 18.05 5.32
N ARG A 420 9.29 19.17 5.70
CA ARG A 420 9.89 20.50 5.59
C ARG A 420 11.14 20.64 6.44
N ASP A 421 11.05 20.24 7.71
CA ASP A 421 12.08 20.52 8.70
C ASP A 421 13.30 19.59 8.55
N SER A 422 13.08 18.36 8.06
CA SER A 422 14.13 17.39 7.71
C SER A 422 14.67 17.54 6.28
N ASN A 423 14.10 18.42 5.46
CA ASN A 423 14.48 18.63 4.05
C ASN A 423 14.43 17.34 3.22
N LYS A 424 13.36 16.55 3.35
CA LYS A 424 13.21 15.31 2.59
C LYS A 424 11.80 15.16 2.04
N VAL A 425 11.69 14.35 1.00
CA VAL A 425 10.45 13.65 0.67
C VAL A 425 10.68 12.19 1.01
N GLU A 426 9.94 11.69 1.99
CA GLU A 426 10.03 10.31 2.47
C GLU A 426 8.93 9.47 1.80
N ILE A 427 9.25 8.21 1.49
CA ILE A 427 8.40 7.30 0.72
C ILE A 427 7.97 6.18 1.66
N TYR A 428 6.68 5.89 1.70
CA TYR A 428 6.06 4.91 2.57
C TYR A 428 5.25 3.90 1.77
N ASP A 429 5.32 2.65 2.21
CA ASP A 429 4.42 1.59 1.76
C ASP A 429 3.00 1.86 2.27
N ARG A 430 2.01 1.87 1.37
CA ARG A 430 0.63 2.23 1.71
C ARG A 430 -0.20 1.12 2.34
N ALA A 431 0.25 -0.13 2.23
CA ALA A 431 -0.37 -1.26 2.92
C ALA A 431 0.12 -1.34 4.37
N LEU A 432 1.43 -1.14 4.59
CA LEU A 432 2.08 -1.40 5.87
C LEU A 432 2.41 -0.13 6.68
N GLY A 433 2.42 1.06 6.07
CA GLY A 433 2.85 2.31 6.72
C GLY A 433 4.34 2.37 7.02
N THR A 434 5.14 1.47 6.44
CA THR A 434 6.58 1.36 6.69
C THR A 434 7.40 2.23 5.75
N PHE A 435 8.47 2.84 6.26
CA PHE A 435 9.41 3.63 5.47
C PHE A 435 10.08 2.78 4.38
N ALA A 436 9.86 3.15 3.11
CA ALA A 436 10.37 2.48 1.93
C ALA A 436 11.58 3.19 1.31
N GLY A 437 11.78 4.49 1.59
CA GLY A 437 12.93 5.23 1.09
C GLY A 437 12.74 6.75 1.13
N SER A 438 13.60 7.48 0.43
CA SER A 438 13.50 8.93 0.30
C SER A 438 13.87 9.39 -1.10
N LEU A 439 13.15 10.37 -1.63
CA LEU A 439 13.46 10.98 -2.91
C LEU A 439 14.68 11.92 -2.75
N PRO A 440 15.74 11.77 -3.57
CA PRO A 440 16.92 12.62 -3.49
C PRO A 440 16.61 14.03 -4.02
N LEU A 441 16.50 15.00 -3.12
CA LEU A 441 16.39 16.42 -3.45
C LEU A 441 17.78 16.96 -3.83
N GLY A 442 18.12 16.89 -5.12
CA GLY A 442 19.41 17.38 -5.64
C GLY A 442 19.56 18.91 -5.56
N GLY A 443 20.78 19.41 -5.78
CA GLY A 443 21.01 20.81 -6.14
C GLY A 443 20.87 21.88 -5.04
N GLY A 444 20.92 21.50 -3.75
CA GLY A 444 20.81 22.47 -2.65
C GLY A 444 19.37 22.81 -2.26
N VAL A 445 18.39 22.12 -2.84
CA VAL A 445 16.98 22.23 -2.46
C VAL A 445 16.82 22.01 -0.95
N THR A 446 16.29 23.03 -0.28
CA THR A 446 15.95 22.99 1.14
C THR A 446 14.49 23.38 1.32
N ARG A 447 13.89 22.88 2.41
CA ARG A 447 12.56 23.24 2.87
C ARG A 447 11.47 23.00 1.81
N PRO A 448 11.25 21.73 1.41
CA PRO A 448 10.16 21.39 0.53
C PRO A 448 8.82 21.63 1.24
N GLU A 449 7.85 22.16 0.51
CA GLU A 449 6.54 22.57 1.03
C GLU A 449 5.38 21.80 0.39
N ALA A 450 5.52 21.40 -0.88
CA ALA A 450 4.48 20.67 -1.59
C ALA A 450 5.04 19.71 -2.64
N ILE A 451 4.26 18.69 -2.98
CA ILE A 451 4.59 17.71 -4.02
C ILE A 451 3.38 17.43 -4.93
N ALA A 452 3.64 17.22 -6.22
CA ALA A 452 2.62 16.76 -7.16
C ALA A 452 3.23 15.87 -8.25
N PHE A 453 2.44 14.94 -8.76
CA PHE A 453 2.82 14.07 -9.87
C PHE A 453 2.00 14.37 -11.12
N ARG A 454 2.61 14.16 -12.29
CA ARG A 454 1.93 14.15 -13.59
C ARG A 454 2.27 12.85 -14.30
N ALA A 455 1.24 12.16 -14.80
CA ALA A 455 1.41 10.86 -15.46
C ALA A 455 2.04 10.95 -16.86
N SER A 456 1.63 11.92 -17.70
CA SER A 456 2.15 12.04 -19.06
C SER A 456 2.49 13.49 -19.47
N PRO A 457 3.77 13.82 -19.75
CA PRO A 457 4.95 12.99 -19.46
C PRO A 457 5.15 12.83 -17.95
N ALA A 458 5.71 11.69 -17.54
CA ALA A 458 5.98 11.38 -16.14
C ALA A 458 6.87 12.44 -15.48
N ARG A 459 6.33 13.18 -14.52
CA ARG A 459 7.05 14.25 -13.79
C ARG A 459 6.65 14.29 -12.33
N VAL A 460 7.63 14.58 -11.49
CA VAL A 460 7.44 14.99 -10.09
C VAL A 460 7.74 16.48 -9.97
N TYR A 461 6.85 17.21 -9.33
CA TYR A 461 6.98 18.64 -9.02
C TYR A 461 7.14 18.78 -7.53
N ILE A 462 8.16 19.52 -7.10
CA ILE A 462 8.41 19.81 -5.69
C ILE A 462 8.53 21.31 -5.57
N VAL A 463 7.68 21.89 -4.72
CA VAL A 463 7.73 23.33 -4.41
C VAL A 463 8.58 23.51 -3.17
N THR A 464 9.49 24.47 -3.23
CA THR A 464 10.39 24.83 -2.15
C THR A 464 10.28 26.33 -1.95
N ASP A 465 10.35 26.79 -0.71
CA ASP A 465 10.21 28.22 -0.42
C ASP A 465 11.58 28.93 -0.23
N ARG A 466 12.69 28.20 -0.42
CA ARG A 466 14.07 28.73 -0.54
C ARG A 466 14.93 27.87 -1.48
N SER A 467 15.86 28.54 -2.17
CA SER A 467 16.93 27.94 -3.00
C SER A 467 18.21 27.75 -2.22
#